data_AF-A0AA43I5N4-F1
#
_entry.id   AF-A0AA43I5N4-F1
#
_cell.length_a   1.000
_cell.length_b   1.000
_cell.length_c   1.000
_cell.angle_alpha   90.00
_cell.angle_beta   90.00
_cell.angle_gamma   90.00
#
_symmetry.space_group_name_H-M   'P 1'
#
loop_
_entity.id
_entity.type
_entity.pdbx_description
1 polymer ?
#
loop_
_entity_poly.entity_id
_entity_poly.type
_entity_poly.pdbx_seq_one_letter_code
_entity_poly.pdbx_strand_id
1 'polypeptide(L)' 'MYEYKSEILVTKTKWLSDKADAQDLFELDNLINQRAKEGWELVTYSYMSTSLQIKGATLITFKKLR' A
#
# COMPACT_ATOMS: atom_id res chain seq x y z
N MET A 1 -11.55 21.13 -3.35
CA MET A 1 -10.18 20.98 -2.80
C MET A 1 -9.81 19.50 -2.85
N TYR A 2 -8.54 19.10 -2.88
CA TYR A 2 -8.16 17.67 -2.85
C TYR A 2 -7.43 17.37 -1.55
N GLU A 3 -7.77 16.24 -0.93
CA GLU A 3 -7.07 15.67 0.22
C GLU A 3 -6.11 14.59 -0.28
N TYR A 4 -4.85 14.66 0.13
CA TYR A 4 -3.84 13.67 -0.18
C TYR A 4 -3.47 12.90 1.08
N LYS A 5 -3.32 11.58 0.93
CA LYS A 5 -2.95 10.68 2.02
C LYS A 5 -1.80 9.79 1.59
N SER A 6 -0.72 9.83 2.36
CA SER A 6 0.41 8.89 2.26
C SER A 6 0.26 7.87 3.37
N GLU A 7 0.17 6.58 3.03
CA GLU A 7 0.05 5.49 4.00
C GLU A 7 1.03 4.36 3.70
N ILE A 8 1.40 3.59 4.74
CA ILE A 8 2.19 2.37 4.57
C ILE A 8 1.24 1.19 4.69
N LEU A 9 1.02 0.50 3.58
CA LEU A 9 0.28 -0.75 3.54
C LEU A 9 1.23 -1.90 3.88
N VAL A 10 1.16 -2.37 5.12
CA VAL A 10 1.94 -3.52 5.57
C VAL A 10 1.29 -4.79 5.04
N THR A 11 2.02 -5.59 4.27
CA THR A 11 1.58 -6.91 3.82
C THR A 11 1.99 -7.95 4.84
N LYS A 12 3.30 -8.12 5.08
CA LYS A 12 3.83 -9.14 6.01
C LYS A 12 5.16 -8.78 6.68
N THR A 13 5.42 -9.51 7.76
CA THR A 13 6.75 -9.62 8.37
C THR A 13 7.50 -10.80 7.75
N LYS A 14 8.57 -10.55 7.00
CA LYS A 14 9.40 -11.60 6.37
C LYS A 14 10.74 -11.76 7.06
N TRP A 15 11.09 -13.00 7.37
CA TRP A 15 12.36 -13.36 8.04
C TRP A 15 13.49 -13.76 7.09
N LEU A 16 13.16 -14.24 5.87
CA LEU A 16 14.13 -14.95 5.00
C LEU A 16 14.37 -14.32 3.62
N SER A 17 13.46 -13.47 3.13
CA SER A 17 13.58 -12.89 1.79
C SER A 17 13.06 -11.47 1.77
N ASP A 18 13.79 -10.62 1.04
CA ASP A 18 13.45 -9.23 0.83
C ASP A 18 12.52 -8.99 -0.37
N LYS A 19 12.28 -10.02 -1.18
CA LYS A 19 11.45 -9.96 -2.39
C LYS A 19 9.95 -10.07 -2.06
N ALA A 20 9.15 -9.33 -2.83
CA ALA A 20 7.70 -9.53 -2.89
C ALA A 20 7.40 -10.94 -3.42
N ASP A 21 6.46 -11.63 -2.79
CA ASP A 21 5.89 -12.87 -3.34
C ASP A 21 4.45 -12.65 -3.81
N ALA A 22 3.88 -13.67 -4.46
CA ALA A 22 2.53 -13.59 -5.01
C ALA A 22 1.46 -13.29 -3.94
N GLN A 23 1.69 -13.72 -2.71
CA GLN A 23 0.76 -13.50 -1.60
C GLN A 23 0.83 -12.05 -1.11
N ASP A 24 2.01 -11.45 -1.03
CA ASP A 24 2.17 -10.02 -0.72
C ASP A 24 1.45 -9.14 -1.75
N LEU A 25 1.59 -9.47 -3.04
CA LEU A 25 0.94 -8.73 -4.12
C LEU A 25 -0.58 -8.85 -4.04
N PHE A 26 -1.10 -10.03 -3.72
CA PHE A 26 -2.53 -10.24 -3.51
C PHE A 26 -3.09 -9.44 -2.32
N GLU A 27 -2.36 -9.38 -1.22
CA GLU A 27 -2.75 -8.60 -0.04
C GLU A 27 -2.69 -7.10 -0.33
N LEU A 28 -1.65 -6.64 -1.05
CA LEU A 28 -1.54 -5.26 -1.48
C LEU A 28 -2.69 -4.85 -2.40
N ASP A 29 -3.04 -5.69 -3.38
CA ASP A 29 -4.16 -5.45 -4.29
C ASP A 29 -5.49 -5.32 -3.52
N ASN A 30 -5.72 -6.20 -2.55
CA ASN A 30 -6.91 -6.10 -1.69
C ASN A 30 -6.97 -4.80 -0.90
N LEU A 31 -5.85 -4.35 -0.33
CA LEU A 31 -5.78 -3.09 0.43
C LEU A 31 -6.02 -1.87 -0.46
N ILE A 32 -5.44 -1.84 -1.66
CA ILE A 32 -5.69 -0.80 -2.66
C ILE A 32 -7.18 -0.76 -3.03
N ASN A 33 -7.76 -1.93 -3.32
CA ASN A 33 -9.18 -2.05 -3.67
C ASN A 33 -10.11 -1.63 -2.52
N GLN A 34 -9.72 -1.84 -1.26
CA GLN A 34 -10.46 -1.31 -0.11
C GLN A 34 -10.43 0.23 -0.06
N ARG A 35 -9.26 0.85 -0.30
CA ARG A 35 -9.15 2.32 -0.35
C ARG A 35 -9.96 2.92 -1.51
N ALA A 36 -9.98 2.25 -2.65
CA ALA A 36 -10.84 2.62 -3.77
C ALA A 36 -12.33 2.62 -3.38
N LYS A 37 -12.80 1.61 -2.62
CA LYS A 37 -14.18 1.56 -2.11
C LYS A 37 -14.51 2.66 -1.10
N GLU A 38 -13.52 3.12 -0.34
CA GLU A 38 -13.64 4.27 0.58
C GLU A 38 -13.63 5.64 -0.16
N GLY A 39 -13.48 5.62 -1.48
CA GLY A 39 -13.48 6.79 -2.35
C GLY A 39 -12.12 7.48 -2.46
N TRP A 40 -11.03 6.76 -2.16
CA TRP A 40 -9.66 7.22 -2.41
C TRP A 40 -9.18 6.74 -3.77
N GLU A 41 -8.67 7.66 -4.58
CA GLU A 41 -8.07 7.35 -5.88
C GLU A 41 -6.57 7.12 -5.73
N LEU A 42 -6.06 6.06 -6.36
CA LEU A 42 -4.66 5.70 -6.35
C LEU A 42 -3.84 6.63 -7.26
N VAL A 43 -2.81 7.27 -6.73
CA VAL A 43 -1.81 7.99 -7.53
C VAL A 43 -0.67 7.05 -7.91
N THR A 44 -0.03 6.46 -6.90
CA THR A 44 1.14 5.60 -7.07
C THR A 44 1.37 4.78 -5.81
N TYR A 45 2.08 3.68 -5.95
CA TYR A 45 2.59 2.90 -4.83
C TYR A 45 4.03 2.46 -5.10
N SER A 46 4.82 2.34 -4.04
CA SER A 46 6.16 1.77 -4.10
C SER A 46 6.28 0.67 -3.07
N TYR A 47 6.53 -0.55 -3.53
CA TYR A 47 6.78 -1.69 -2.66
C TYR A 47 8.25 -1.65 -2.24
N MET A 48 8.49 -1.23 -0.99
CA MET A 48 9.84 -1.12 -0.44
C MET A 48 9.99 -1.97 0.83
N SER A 49 11.21 -2.41 1.09
CA SER A 49 11.56 -2.94 2.41
C SER A 49 11.54 -1.79 3.42
N THR A 50 10.47 -1.67 4.22
CA THR A 50 10.32 -0.56 5.16
C THR A 50 11.16 -0.73 6.43
N SER A 51 11.61 -1.95 6.74
CA SER A 51 12.71 -2.24 7.68
C SER A 51 13.17 -3.70 7.54
N LEU A 52 14.17 -4.14 8.32
CA LEU A 52 14.77 -5.50 8.30
C LEU A 52 13.76 -6.66 8.41
N GLN A 53 12.51 -6.40 8.81
CA GLN A 53 11.49 -7.43 8.97
C GLN A 53 10.13 -7.06 8.36
N ILE A 54 9.78 -5.78 8.24
CA ILE A 54 8.47 -5.35 7.73
C ILE A 54 8.58 -5.07 6.23
N LYS A 55 7.73 -5.75 5.46
CA LYS A 55 7.52 -5.46 4.03
C LYS A 55 6.18 -4.76 3.87
N GLY A 56 6.19 -3.65 3.15
CA GLY A 56 5.00 -2.89 2.90
C GLY A 56 5.15 -1.97 1.69
N ALA A 57 4.02 -1.52 1.17
CA ALA A 57 4.00 -0.52 0.12
C ALA A 57 3.72 0.85 0.72
N THR A 58 4.52 1.86 0.34
CA THR A 58 4.10 3.24 0.51
C THR A 58 3.07 3.53 -0.56
N LEU A 59 1.86 3.89 -0.15
CA LEU A 59 0.72 4.19 -1.00
C LEU A 59 0.43 5.69 -0.93
N ILE A 60 0.32 6.33 -2.11
CA ILE A 60 -0.15 7.70 -2.22
C ILE A 60 -1.53 7.67 -2.86
N THR A 61 -2.52 8.17 -2.14
CA THR A 61 -3.90 8.32 -2.62
C THR A 61 -4.38 9.76 -2.49
N PHE A 62 -5.41 10.10 -3.25
CA PHE A 62 -6.10 11.37 -3.15
C PHE A 62 -7.61 11.19 -3.14
N LYS A 63 -8.32 12.15 -2.55
CA LYS A 63 -9.78 12.20 -2.55
C LYS A 63 -10.23 13.63 -2.79
N LYS A 64 -11.25 13.80 -3.64
CA LYS A 64 -11.85 15.11 -3.86
C LYS A 64 -12.70 15.48 -2.64
N LEU A 65 -12.36 16.60 -2.00
CA LEU A 65 -13.20 17.20 -0.96
C LEU A 65 -14.42 17.81 -1.67
N ARG A 66 -15.61 17.34 -1.26
CA ARG A 66 -16.90 17.89 -1.67
C ARG A 66 -17.10 19.27 -1.06
#